data_AF-A0A433Q819-F1
#
_entry.id   AF-A0A433Q819-F1
#
_cell.length_a   1.000
_cell.length_b   1.000
_cell.length_c   1.000
_cell.angle_alpha   90.00
_cell.angle_beta   90.00
_cell.angle_gamma   90.00
#
_symmetry.space_group_name_H-M   'P 1'
#
loop_
_entity.id
_entity.type
_entity.pdbx_description
1 polymer ?
#
loop_
_entity_poly.entity_id
_entity_poly.type
_entity_poly.pdbx_seq_one_letter_code
_entity_poly.pdbx_strand_id
1 'polypeptide(L)'
;MDSWNLDAGQYSILDQNLLSFGILVPDENKVMFTSGIILRLCIDTVWPRPMNRLLKEDIDNPIRLLGHGLQCISPATIVDMLVRNSHGPQENSFQVALYSAFNGLLPPQMKCLIETKAKGQDQLDLMVIEEITGTVIQFECIQNNWAGYEFKVGLTTQAEFARHIKQALKYSRHYKMKIHLVNFYLDGHSNPAALENVPTDIVVVNVMHNVQCTKFVITEPGGKKITVNTNDQNPQ
;
A
#
# COMPACT_ATOMS: atom_id res chain seq x y z
N MET A 1 39.89 0.27 -2.12
CA MET A 1 38.95 -0.63 -1.42
C MET A 1 38.68 0.03 -0.11
N ASP A 2 37.67 0.90 -0.07
CA ASP A 2 37.32 1.60 1.15
C ASP A 2 36.43 0.67 1.96
N SER A 3 36.97 0.13 3.05
CA SER A 3 36.23 -0.71 3.97
C SER A 3 35.26 0.17 4.75
N TRP A 4 33.98 0.09 4.40
CA TRP A 4 32.89 0.64 5.18
C TRP A 4 32.73 -0.24 6.43
N ASN A 5 33.43 0.12 7.52
CA ASN A 5 33.16 -0.45 8.83
C ASN A 5 31.83 0.13 9.33
N LEU A 6 30.74 -0.51 8.95
CA LEU A 6 29.45 -0.36 9.60
C LEU A 6 29.52 -1.10 10.92
N ASP A 7 29.32 -0.37 12.01
CA ASP A 7 29.36 -0.89 13.37
C ASP A 7 28.17 -1.86 13.59
N ALA A 8 28.41 -3.16 13.37
CA ALA A 8 27.39 -4.20 13.37
C ALA A 8 26.66 -4.36 14.73
N GLY A 9 27.15 -3.72 15.80
CA GLY A 9 26.55 -3.75 17.14
C GLY A 9 25.20 -3.04 17.28
N GLN A 10 24.74 -2.30 16.28
CA GLN A 10 23.45 -1.60 16.31
C GLN A 10 22.27 -2.37 15.68
N TYR A 11 22.56 -3.47 14.99
CA TYR A 11 21.56 -4.25 14.26
C TYR A 11 21.14 -5.50 15.03
N SER A 12 19.88 -5.90 14.91
CA SER A 12 19.41 -7.14 15.52
C SER A 12 20.14 -8.35 14.90
N ILE A 13 20.17 -9.49 15.62
CA ILE A 13 20.74 -10.75 15.09
C ILE A 13 20.10 -11.13 13.74
N LEU A 14 18.79 -10.85 13.59
CA LEU A 14 18.07 -11.07 12.34
C LEU A 14 18.62 -10.18 11.22
N ASP A 15 18.78 -8.88 11.47
CA ASP A 15 19.31 -7.94 10.48
C ASP A 15 20.74 -8.31 10.05
N GLN A 16 21.60 -8.72 11.00
CA GLN A 16 22.94 -9.20 10.71
C GLN A 16 22.92 -10.44 9.79
N ASN A 17 22.03 -11.40 10.06
CA ASN A 17 21.88 -12.58 9.22
C ASN A 17 21.40 -12.20 7.82
N LEU A 18 20.38 -11.35 7.70
CA LEU A 18 19.85 -10.91 6.41
C LEU A 18 20.86 -10.07 5.60
N LEU A 19 21.68 -9.26 6.27
CA LEU A 19 22.84 -8.57 5.67
C LEU A 19 23.87 -9.59 5.15
N SER A 20 24.18 -10.62 5.94
CA SER A 20 25.16 -11.65 5.54
C SER A 20 24.71 -12.48 4.33
N PHE A 21 23.40 -12.65 4.14
CA PHE A 21 22.80 -13.30 2.96
C PHE A 21 22.62 -12.37 1.76
N GLY A 22 22.96 -11.08 1.89
CA GLY A 22 22.76 -10.10 0.82
C GLY A 22 21.29 -9.78 0.50
N ILE A 23 20.37 -10.11 1.42
CA ILE A 23 18.94 -9.76 1.33
C ILE A 23 18.75 -8.27 1.65
N LEU A 24 19.58 -7.78 2.56
CA LEU A 24 19.62 -6.40 3.01
C LEU A 24 20.94 -5.73 2.62
N VAL A 25 20.90 -4.41 2.44
CA VAL A 25 22.06 -3.53 2.25
C VAL A 25 21.99 -2.33 3.21
N PRO A 26 23.15 -1.84 3.68
CA PRO A 26 23.22 -0.58 4.41
C PRO A 26 22.96 0.62 3.49
N ASP A 27 22.21 1.60 3.98
CA ASP A 27 21.92 2.86 3.29
C ASP A 27 21.93 4.01 4.28
N GLU A 28 22.97 4.86 4.20
CA GLU A 28 23.30 6.05 5.00
C GLU A 28 23.13 5.93 6.53
N ASN A 29 21.94 5.59 7.05
CA ASN A 29 21.64 5.35 8.47
C ASN A 29 20.60 4.23 8.72
N LYS A 30 20.27 3.41 7.72
CA LYS A 30 19.27 2.35 7.81
C LYS A 30 19.70 1.11 7.03
N VAL A 31 18.92 0.05 7.18
CA VAL A 31 19.03 -1.16 6.37
C VAL A 31 17.86 -1.21 5.41
N MET A 32 18.11 -1.53 4.14
CA MET A 32 17.09 -1.65 3.11
C MET A 32 17.21 -2.99 2.37
N PHE A 33 16.13 -3.45 1.74
CA PHE A 33 16.23 -4.60 0.84
C PHE A 33 17.15 -4.29 -0.34
N THR A 34 17.99 -5.27 -0.71
CA THR A 34 18.96 -5.16 -1.82
C THR A 34 18.27 -4.91 -3.16
N SER A 35 17.01 -5.34 -3.31
CA SER A 35 16.16 -4.93 -4.42
C SER A 35 14.68 -4.99 -4.07
N GLY A 36 13.86 -4.22 -4.78
CA GLY A 36 12.41 -4.31 -4.69
C GLY A 36 11.85 -5.68 -5.12
N ILE A 37 12.61 -6.49 -5.88
CA ILE A 37 12.21 -7.86 -6.21
C ILE A 37 12.30 -8.76 -4.98
N ILE A 38 13.39 -8.65 -4.20
CA ILE A 38 13.58 -9.43 -2.97
C ILE A 38 12.51 -9.08 -1.95
N LEU A 39 12.24 -7.77 -1.75
CA LEU A 39 11.14 -7.31 -0.88
C LEU A 39 9.82 -8.00 -1.26
N ARG A 40 9.45 -7.98 -2.55
CA ARG A 40 8.20 -8.59 -3.04
C ARG A 40 8.16 -10.09 -2.81
N LEU A 41 9.25 -10.81 -3.07
CA LEU A 41 9.34 -12.25 -2.80
C LEU A 41 9.19 -12.58 -1.31
N CYS A 42 9.79 -11.78 -0.42
CA CYS A 42 9.62 -11.93 1.01
C CYS A 42 8.16 -11.72 1.42
N ILE A 43 7.51 -10.67 0.89
CA ILE A 43 6.08 -10.42 1.17
C ILE A 43 5.22 -11.57 0.66
N ASP A 44 5.40 -11.97 -0.60
CA ASP A 44 4.62 -13.04 -1.25
C ASP A 44 4.77 -14.41 -0.55
N THR A 45 5.86 -14.60 0.19
CA THR A 45 6.13 -15.83 0.96
C THR A 45 5.49 -15.80 2.35
N VAL A 46 5.43 -14.61 2.98
CA VAL A 46 5.05 -14.48 4.41
C VAL A 46 3.61 -14.01 4.59
N TRP A 47 3.10 -13.16 3.70
CA TRP A 47 1.74 -12.63 3.83
C TRP A 47 0.70 -13.53 3.15
N PRO A 48 -0.46 -13.76 3.81
CA PRO A 48 -1.59 -14.41 3.18
C PRO A 48 -2.03 -13.64 1.94
N ARG A 49 -2.42 -14.37 0.90
CA ARG A 49 -3.03 -13.81 -0.31
C ARG A 49 -4.28 -14.61 -0.68
N PRO A 50 -5.34 -13.95 -1.18
CA PRO A 50 -6.48 -14.67 -1.71
C PRO A 50 -6.07 -15.48 -2.95
N MET A 51 -6.66 -16.66 -3.09
CA MET A 51 -6.40 -17.57 -4.22
C MET A 51 -7.32 -17.29 -5.41
N ASN A 52 -8.45 -16.63 -5.17
CA ASN A 52 -9.47 -16.35 -6.18
C ASN A 52 -9.24 -14.95 -6.75
N ARG A 53 -8.85 -14.91 -8.02
CA ARG A 53 -8.77 -13.67 -8.78
C ARG A 53 -10.17 -13.14 -9.09
N LEU A 54 -10.31 -11.83 -9.08
CA LEU A 54 -11.51 -11.12 -9.49
C LEU A 54 -11.56 -10.98 -11.01
N LEU A 55 -12.77 -10.76 -11.54
CA LEU A 55 -12.92 -10.31 -12.92
C LEU A 55 -12.67 -8.80 -12.99
N LYS A 56 -12.27 -8.31 -14.16
CA LYS A 56 -11.99 -6.88 -14.36
C LYS A 56 -13.23 -6.00 -14.09
N GLU A 57 -14.41 -6.52 -14.37
CA GLU A 57 -15.70 -5.86 -14.11
C GLU A 57 -16.02 -5.68 -12.61
N ASP A 58 -15.54 -6.60 -11.76
CA ASP A 58 -15.71 -6.50 -10.30
C ASP A 58 -14.84 -5.37 -9.70
N ILE A 59 -13.73 -5.06 -10.37
CA ILE A 59 -12.77 -4.00 -10.00
C ILE A 59 -12.78 -2.85 -11.00
N ASP A 60 -13.96 -2.46 -11.46
CA ASP A 60 -14.16 -1.37 -12.44
C ASP A 60 -13.60 -0.01 -12.00
N ASN A 61 -13.30 0.16 -10.70
CA ASN A 61 -12.64 1.33 -10.16
C ASN A 61 -11.70 1.01 -8.98
N PRO A 62 -10.73 1.90 -8.69
CA PRO A 62 -9.73 1.68 -7.64
C PRO A 62 -10.30 1.59 -6.22
N ILE A 63 -11.42 2.24 -5.93
CA ILE A 63 -12.06 2.15 -4.61
C ILE A 63 -12.68 0.76 -4.38
N ARG A 64 -13.24 0.13 -5.42
CA ARG A 64 -13.71 -1.26 -5.34
C ARG A 64 -12.57 -2.24 -5.13
N LEU A 65 -11.45 -2.08 -5.84
CA LEU A 65 -10.26 -2.90 -5.58
C LEU A 65 -9.78 -2.74 -4.13
N LEU A 66 -9.74 -1.50 -3.61
CA LEU A 66 -9.42 -1.24 -2.21
C LEU A 66 -10.38 -1.97 -1.27
N GLY A 67 -11.69 -1.93 -1.54
CA GLY A 67 -12.69 -2.65 -0.76
C GLY A 67 -12.46 -4.16 -0.73
N HIS A 68 -12.25 -4.79 -1.89
CA HIS A 68 -11.91 -6.21 -1.96
C HIS A 68 -10.58 -6.54 -1.27
N GLY A 69 -9.57 -5.68 -1.42
CA GLY A 69 -8.30 -5.85 -0.73
C GLY A 69 -8.44 -5.84 0.78
N LEU A 70 -9.17 -4.86 1.33
CA LEU A 70 -9.47 -4.76 2.76
C LEU A 70 -10.26 -5.96 3.28
N GLN A 71 -11.17 -6.51 2.46
CA GLN A 71 -11.91 -7.73 2.79
C GLN A 71 -10.98 -8.95 2.96
N CYS A 72 -9.83 -8.97 2.30
CA CYS A 72 -8.87 -10.06 2.32
C CYS A 72 -7.69 -9.85 3.30
N ILE A 73 -7.61 -8.73 4.00
CA ILE A 73 -6.58 -8.53 5.03
C ILE A 73 -6.86 -9.46 6.21
N SER A 74 -5.80 -10.14 6.68
CA SER A 74 -5.85 -10.89 7.94
C SER A 74 -5.51 -9.96 9.12
N PRO A 75 -6.44 -9.72 10.05
CA PRO A 75 -6.19 -8.94 11.27
C PRO A 75 -4.91 -9.33 12.01
N ALA A 76 -4.61 -10.63 12.09
CA ALA A 76 -3.43 -11.16 12.78
C ALA A 76 -2.10 -10.71 12.17
N THR A 77 -2.10 -10.26 10.90
CA THR A 77 -0.90 -9.80 10.19
C THR A 77 -0.68 -8.29 10.25
N ILE A 78 -1.68 -7.54 10.71
CA ILE A 78 -1.63 -6.07 10.77
C ILE A 78 -1.80 -5.51 12.20
N VAL A 79 -2.42 -6.28 13.09
CA VAL A 79 -2.57 -5.95 14.51
C VAL A 79 -1.72 -6.92 15.32
N ASP A 80 -0.66 -6.41 15.94
CA ASP A 80 0.08 -7.16 16.96
C ASP A 80 -0.53 -6.87 18.34
N MET A 81 -1.20 -7.85 18.93
CA MET A 81 -1.81 -7.71 20.26
C MET A 81 -0.78 -7.57 21.40
N LEU A 82 0.49 -7.93 21.17
CA LEU A 82 1.58 -7.74 22.12
C LEU A 82 2.08 -6.29 22.12
N VAL A 83 1.88 -5.56 21.02
CA VAL A 83 2.19 -4.14 20.90
C VAL A 83 0.89 -3.36 21.06
N ARG A 84 0.66 -2.78 22.25
CA ARG A 84 -0.49 -1.91 22.49
C ARG A 84 -0.39 -0.62 21.66
N ASN A 85 -0.75 -0.69 20.38
CA ASN A 85 -0.75 0.45 19.49
C ASN A 85 -2.08 1.20 19.67
N SER A 86 -2.11 2.17 20.59
CA SER A 86 -3.29 2.98 20.89
C SER A 86 -3.80 3.79 19.70
N HIS A 87 -3.03 3.87 18.62
CA HIS A 87 -3.34 4.62 17.40
C HIS A 87 -3.67 3.70 16.20
N GLY A 88 -3.75 2.37 16.42
CA GLY A 88 -3.98 1.39 15.35
C GLY A 88 -2.70 0.93 14.62
N PRO A 89 -2.83 0.17 13.52
CA PRO A 89 -1.70 -0.29 12.73
C PRO A 89 -0.91 0.85 12.08
N GLN A 90 0.37 0.60 11.82
CA GLN A 90 1.22 1.52 11.07
C GLN A 90 0.90 1.48 9.57
N GLU A 91 1.27 2.55 8.86
CA GLU A 91 1.08 2.72 7.41
C GLU A 91 1.67 1.55 6.60
N ASN A 92 2.88 1.12 6.94
CA ASN A 92 3.57 -0.02 6.31
C ASN A 92 2.80 -1.34 6.43
N SER A 93 2.06 -1.54 7.53
CA SER A 93 1.30 -2.77 7.78
C SER A 93 0.12 -2.84 6.81
N PHE A 94 -0.60 -1.73 6.62
CA PHE A 94 -1.65 -1.63 5.60
C PHE A 94 -1.09 -1.76 4.18
N GLN A 95 0.04 -1.11 3.90
CA GLN A 95 0.68 -1.16 2.59
C GLN A 95 1.02 -2.60 2.17
N VAL A 96 1.72 -3.35 3.03
CA VAL A 96 2.15 -4.72 2.73
C VAL A 96 0.94 -5.66 2.64
N ALA A 97 -0.03 -5.53 3.54
CA ALA A 97 -1.24 -6.35 3.51
C ALA A 97 -2.07 -6.11 2.24
N LEU A 98 -2.24 -4.85 1.82
CA LEU A 98 -2.96 -4.51 0.59
C LEU A 98 -2.17 -4.90 -0.66
N TYR A 99 -0.84 -4.79 -0.65
CA TYR A 99 0.00 -5.30 -1.73
C TYR A 99 -0.23 -6.80 -1.97
N SER A 100 -0.18 -7.59 -0.89
CA SER A 100 -0.39 -9.04 -0.94
C SER A 100 -1.80 -9.37 -1.42
N ALA A 101 -2.81 -8.71 -0.83
CA ALA A 101 -4.21 -8.89 -1.21
C ALA A 101 -4.45 -8.54 -2.69
N PHE A 102 -3.97 -7.38 -3.15
CA PHE A 102 -4.14 -6.95 -4.53
C PHE A 102 -3.49 -7.92 -5.51
N ASN A 103 -2.26 -8.40 -5.28
CA ASN A 103 -1.63 -9.35 -6.19
C ASN A 103 -2.32 -10.73 -6.21
N GLY A 104 -3.03 -11.12 -5.15
CA GLY A 104 -3.90 -12.30 -5.16
C GLY A 104 -5.23 -12.08 -5.90
N LEU A 105 -5.81 -10.87 -5.79
CA LEU A 105 -7.11 -10.53 -6.37
C LEU A 105 -7.05 -10.12 -7.84
N LEU A 106 -5.96 -9.49 -8.29
CA LEU A 106 -5.90 -8.88 -9.60
C LEU A 106 -6.00 -9.91 -10.74
N PRO A 107 -6.72 -9.58 -11.84
CA PRO A 107 -6.72 -10.38 -13.06
C PRO A 107 -5.29 -10.62 -13.59
N PRO A 108 -5.04 -11.69 -14.38
CA PRO A 108 -3.71 -12.03 -14.89
C PRO A 108 -2.98 -10.90 -15.63
N GLN A 109 -3.72 -10.05 -16.34
CA GLN A 109 -3.19 -8.91 -17.09
C GLN A 109 -2.90 -7.67 -16.22
N MET A 110 -3.17 -7.73 -14.91
CA MET A 110 -2.92 -6.62 -14.00
C MET A 110 -1.94 -7.04 -12.91
N LYS A 111 -1.14 -6.09 -12.43
CA LYS A 111 -0.18 -6.32 -11.36
C LYS A 111 -0.11 -5.14 -10.42
N CYS A 112 0.04 -5.42 -9.12
CA CYS A 112 0.35 -4.41 -8.14
C CYS A 112 1.87 -4.38 -7.90
N LEU A 113 2.44 -3.19 -7.97
CA LEU A 113 3.82 -2.86 -7.65
C LEU A 113 3.84 -2.13 -6.30
N ILE A 114 4.83 -2.43 -5.47
CA ILE A 114 5.08 -1.76 -4.19
C ILE A 114 6.33 -0.87 -4.29
N GLU A 115 6.31 0.25 -3.57
CA GLU A 115 7.41 1.22 -3.43
C GLU A 115 7.98 1.64 -4.79
N THR A 116 7.10 2.11 -5.67
CA THR A 116 7.51 2.48 -7.03
C THR A 116 8.21 3.84 -6.99
N LYS A 117 9.50 3.86 -7.37
CA LYS A 117 10.35 5.04 -7.32
C LYS A 117 9.87 6.13 -8.28
N ALA A 118 9.53 7.28 -7.73
CA ALA A 118 9.37 8.52 -8.48
C ALA A 118 10.70 9.27 -8.56
N LYS A 119 10.69 10.55 -8.98
CA LYS A 119 11.90 11.38 -9.00
C LYS A 119 12.47 11.56 -7.58
N GLY A 120 13.77 11.34 -7.43
CA GLY A 120 14.49 11.55 -6.17
C GLY A 120 14.31 10.38 -5.20
N GLN A 121 14.06 10.69 -3.93
CA GLN A 121 13.79 9.70 -2.87
C GLN A 121 12.29 9.43 -2.67
N ASP A 122 11.43 10.06 -3.47
CA ASP A 122 9.97 9.91 -3.35
C ASP A 122 9.55 8.52 -3.90
N GLN A 123 8.78 7.75 -3.13
CA GLN A 123 8.27 6.43 -3.50
C GLN A 123 6.76 6.38 -3.33
N LEU A 124 6.06 5.94 -4.37
CA LEU A 124 4.61 5.71 -4.30
C LEU A 124 4.35 4.34 -3.66
N ASP A 125 3.47 4.31 -2.67
CA ASP A 125 3.25 3.12 -1.85
C ASP A 125 2.83 1.90 -2.67
N LEU A 126 1.74 2.03 -3.45
CA LEU A 126 1.30 1.02 -4.40
C LEU A 126 0.93 1.60 -5.76
N MET A 127 1.23 0.85 -6.80
CA MET A 127 0.87 1.17 -8.17
C MET A 127 0.31 -0.07 -8.86
N VAL A 128 -0.91 0.04 -9.38
CA VAL A 128 -1.54 -1.00 -10.17
C VAL A 128 -1.37 -0.66 -11.64
N ILE A 129 -0.76 -1.57 -12.38
CA ILE A 129 -0.58 -1.50 -13.82
C ILE A 129 -1.44 -2.54 -14.52
N GLU A 130 -1.86 -2.22 -15.73
CA GLU A 130 -2.52 -3.14 -16.66
C GLU A 130 -1.62 -3.32 -17.88
N GLU A 131 -1.26 -4.56 -18.14
CA GLU A 131 -0.58 -4.97 -19.36
C GLU A 131 -1.60 -4.98 -20.50
N ILE A 132 -1.40 -4.09 -21.48
CA ILE A 132 -2.20 -4.08 -22.70
C ILE A 132 -1.42 -4.85 -23.76
N THR A 133 -1.83 -6.09 -24.01
CA THR A 133 -1.33 -6.85 -25.17
C THR A 133 -2.03 -6.36 -26.43
N GLY A 134 -1.32 -5.62 -27.28
CA GLY A 134 -1.80 -5.28 -28.62
C GLY A 134 -1.84 -6.51 -29.54
N THR A 135 -2.78 -6.55 -30.48
CA THR A 135 -2.76 -7.53 -31.57
C THR A 135 -1.79 -7.07 -32.66
N VAL A 136 -0.73 -7.86 -32.82
CA VAL A 136 0.02 -8.09 -34.07
C VAL A 136 0.71 -6.85 -34.67
N ILE A 137 1.93 -6.61 -34.19
CA ILE A 137 3.19 -6.31 -34.89
C ILE A 137 4.00 -5.41 -33.95
N GLN A 138 5.16 -5.94 -33.52
CA GLN A 138 6.13 -5.37 -32.57
C GLN A 138 5.81 -5.56 -31.08
N PHE A 139 6.86 -6.00 -30.37
CA PHE A 139 6.96 -6.28 -28.94
C PHE A 139 6.85 -5.00 -28.10
N GLU A 140 5.80 -4.20 -28.29
CA GLU A 140 5.50 -3.06 -27.42
C GLU A 140 4.48 -3.50 -26.37
N CYS A 141 4.97 -3.94 -25.22
CA CYS A 141 4.15 -4.05 -24.01
C CYS A 141 3.79 -2.62 -23.57
N ILE A 142 2.60 -2.16 -23.92
CA ILE A 142 2.09 -0.86 -23.44
C ILE A 142 1.57 -1.08 -22.03
N GLN A 143 2.30 -0.57 -21.05
CA GLN A 143 1.85 -0.55 -19.66
C GLN A 143 0.92 0.64 -19.44
N ASN A 144 -0.31 0.36 -19.03
CA ASN A 144 -1.24 1.39 -18.60
C ASN A 144 -1.19 1.53 -17.07
N ASN A 145 -0.85 2.73 -16.60
CA ASN A 145 -0.83 3.07 -15.19
C ASN A 145 -2.27 3.26 -14.71
N TRP A 146 -2.88 2.19 -14.21
CA TRP A 146 -4.32 2.16 -13.93
C TRP A 146 -4.69 2.92 -12.66
N ALA A 147 -3.95 2.71 -11.56
CA ALA A 147 -4.18 3.43 -10.31
C ALA A 147 -2.93 3.50 -9.43
N GLY A 148 -2.72 4.65 -8.77
CA GLY A 148 -1.79 4.76 -7.64
C GLY A 148 -2.53 4.84 -6.33
N TYR A 149 -1.95 4.27 -5.28
CA TYR A 149 -2.39 4.43 -3.90
C TYR A 149 -1.23 4.98 -3.07
N GLU A 150 -1.52 6.02 -2.30
CA GLU A 150 -0.65 6.57 -1.26
C GLU A 150 -1.41 6.41 0.06
N PHE A 151 -0.81 5.72 1.01
CA PHE A 151 -1.42 5.43 2.31
C PHE A 151 -0.96 6.42 3.35
N LYS A 152 -1.87 6.81 4.23
CA LYS A 152 -1.55 7.57 5.44
C LYS A 152 -2.41 7.05 6.59
N VAL A 153 -1.98 7.27 7.82
CA VAL A 153 -2.72 6.89 9.03
C VAL A 153 -2.95 8.12 9.90
N GLY A 154 -4.18 8.29 10.36
CA GLY A 154 -4.54 9.25 11.40
C GLY A 154 -4.53 10.72 10.94
N LEU A 155 -4.68 11.02 9.65
CA LEU A 155 -4.84 12.40 9.21
C LEU A 155 -6.21 12.92 9.63
N THR A 156 -6.23 14.06 10.34
CA THR A 156 -7.46 14.63 10.91
C THR A 156 -7.73 16.06 10.47
N THR A 157 -6.71 16.81 10.05
CA THR A 157 -6.82 18.24 9.75
C THR A 157 -6.50 18.57 8.29
N GLN A 158 -7.07 19.67 7.77
CA GLN A 158 -6.78 20.18 6.42
C GLN A 158 -5.27 20.37 6.18
N ALA A 159 -4.53 20.84 7.19
CA ALA A 159 -3.09 21.10 7.09
C ALA A 159 -2.27 19.80 6.92
N GLU A 160 -2.63 18.75 7.67
CA GLU A 160 -2.03 17.42 7.53
C GLU A 160 -2.27 16.86 6.13
N PHE A 161 -3.51 16.92 5.65
CA PHE A 161 -3.86 16.49 4.30
C PHE A 161 -3.15 17.30 3.22
N ALA A 162 -3.04 18.63 3.36
CA ALA A 162 -2.43 19.49 2.35
C ALA A 162 -0.97 19.07 2.02
N ARG A 163 -0.20 18.66 3.04
CA ARG A 163 1.15 18.13 2.85
C ARG A 163 1.17 16.88 1.99
N HIS A 164 0.29 15.92 2.27
CA HIS A 164 0.24 14.64 1.58
C HIS A 164 -0.41 14.75 0.19
N ILE A 165 -1.38 15.65 0.00
CA ILE A 165 -1.93 15.99 -1.32
C ILE A 165 -0.83 16.55 -2.22
N LYS A 166 0.05 17.43 -1.70
CA LYS A 166 1.18 17.97 -2.47
C LYS A 166 2.15 16.86 -2.91
N GLN A 167 2.39 15.87 -2.07
CA GLN A 167 3.22 14.71 -2.41
C GLN A 167 2.53 13.83 -3.45
N ALA A 168 1.25 13.48 -3.24
CA ALA A 168 0.46 12.70 -4.18
C ALA A 168 0.36 13.36 -5.58
N LEU A 169 0.30 14.68 -5.64
CA LEU A 169 0.36 15.44 -6.91
C LEU A 169 1.67 15.23 -7.67
N LYS A 170 2.81 15.08 -6.98
CA LYS A 170 4.08 14.75 -7.65
C LYS A 170 3.99 13.40 -8.33
N TYR A 171 3.42 12.40 -7.65
CA TYR A 171 3.22 11.06 -8.21
C TYR A 171 2.28 11.08 -9.39
N SER A 172 1.15 11.78 -9.27
CA SER A 172 0.19 11.92 -10.36
C SER A 172 0.84 12.48 -11.62
N ARG A 173 1.62 13.57 -11.49
CA ARG A 173 2.32 14.20 -12.61
C ARG A 173 3.43 13.32 -13.18
N HIS A 174 4.14 12.59 -12.32
CA HIS A 174 5.24 11.72 -12.73
C HIS A 174 4.74 10.50 -13.51
N TYR A 175 3.74 9.80 -12.98
CA TYR A 175 3.18 8.58 -13.56
C TYR A 175 2.02 8.83 -14.52
N LYS A 176 1.58 10.09 -14.66
CA LYS A 176 0.43 10.50 -15.50
C LYS A 176 -0.84 9.71 -15.18
N MET A 177 -1.13 9.52 -13.89
CA MET A 177 -2.30 8.79 -13.40
C MET A 177 -2.95 9.49 -12.20
N LYS A 178 -4.18 9.09 -11.87
CA LYS A 178 -4.82 9.52 -10.62
C LYS A 178 -4.21 8.81 -9.42
N ILE A 179 -4.07 9.53 -8.33
CA ILE A 179 -3.56 8.99 -7.06
C ILE A 179 -4.68 8.98 -6.03
N HIS A 180 -4.89 7.81 -5.43
CA HIS A 180 -5.82 7.60 -4.34
C HIS A 180 -5.05 7.81 -3.04
N LEU A 181 -5.22 8.96 -2.41
CA LEU A 181 -4.68 9.23 -1.08
C LEU A 181 -5.62 8.60 -0.05
N VAL A 182 -5.25 7.44 0.45
CA VAL A 182 -6.07 6.63 1.35
C VAL A 182 -5.61 6.89 2.79
N ASN A 183 -6.50 7.50 3.60
CA ASN A 183 -6.24 7.77 5.00
C ASN A 183 -6.98 6.76 5.89
N PHE A 184 -6.24 5.94 6.62
CA PHE A 184 -6.78 5.04 7.62
C PHE A 184 -6.93 5.76 8.96
N TYR A 185 -8.07 5.63 9.62
CA TYR A 185 -8.27 6.20 10.95
C TYR A 185 -9.10 5.30 11.85
N LEU A 186 -8.80 5.33 13.13
CA LEU A 186 -9.40 4.46 14.13
C LEU A 186 -10.78 4.98 14.56
N ASP A 187 -11.76 4.08 14.62
CA ASP A 187 -13.10 4.37 15.16
C ASP A 187 -12.99 4.79 16.64
N GLY A 188 -13.79 5.80 17.02
CA GLY A 188 -13.72 6.43 18.34
C GLY A 188 -12.63 7.51 18.50
N HIS A 189 -11.79 7.74 17.48
CA HIS A 189 -10.83 8.85 17.45
C HIS A 189 -11.37 10.04 16.62
N SER A 190 -10.58 11.11 16.52
CA SER A 190 -10.90 12.30 15.71
C SER A 190 -11.22 11.91 14.26
N ASN A 191 -12.35 12.41 13.76
CA ASN A 191 -12.73 12.22 12.37
C ASN A 191 -11.87 13.08 11.43
N PRO A 192 -11.57 12.60 10.21
CA PRO A 192 -10.94 13.41 9.17
C PRO A 192 -11.77 14.65 8.85
N ALA A 193 -11.11 15.81 8.74
CA ALA A 193 -11.74 17.03 8.27
C ALA A 193 -12.35 16.87 6.88
N ALA A 194 -13.47 17.55 6.65
CA ALA A 194 -13.98 17.75 5.28
C ALA A 194 -12.95 18.60 4.52
N LEU A 195 -12.49 18.09 3.38
CA LEU A 195 -11.44 18.73 2.61
C LEU A 195 -12.00 19.66 1.56
N GLU A 196 -11.41 20.84 1.47
CA GLU A 196 -11.67 21.80 0.41
C GLU A 196 -10.50 21.84 -0.57
N ASN A 197 -10.78 22.19 -1.83
CA ASN A 197 -9.78 22.44 -2.87
C ASN A 197 -8.85 21.25 -3.18
N VAL A 198 -9.37 20.01 -3.09
CA VAL A 198 -8.64 18.81 -3.51
C VAL A 198 -8.47 18.84 -5.03
N PRO A 199 -7.24 18.75 -5.56
CA PRO A 199 -6.99 18.71 -7.00
C PRO A 199 -7.70 17.53 -7.68
N THR A 200 -8.16 17.70 -8.92
CA THR A 200 -8.91 16.69 -9.69
C THR A 200 -8.16 15.38 -9.94
N ASP A 201 -6.84 15.44 -9.93
CA ASP A 201 -5.97 14.27 -10.14
C ASP A 201 -5.77 13.44 -8.86
N ILE A 202 -6.24 13.95 -7.72
CA ILE A 202 -6.14 13.31 -6.41
C ILE A 202 -7.53 12.90 -5.94
N VAL A 203 -7.64 11.65 -5.53
CA VAL A 203 -8.86 11.09 -4.95
C VAL A 203 -8.58 10.80 -3.48
N VAL A 204 -9.12 11.60 -2.57
CA VAL A 204 -8.97 11.34 -1.13
C VAL A 204 -10.02 10.33 -0.70
N VAL A 205 -9.58 9.25 -0.06
CA VAL A 205 -10.43 8.17 0.44
C VAL A 205 -10.16 7.99 1.92
N ASN A 206 -11.17 8.18 2.76
CA ASN A 206 -11.04 7.95 4.19
C ASN A 206 -11.54 6.55 4.54
N VAL A 207 -10.73 5.76 5.23
CA VAL A 207 -11.06 4.39 5.65
C VAL A 207 -11.05 4.33 7.16
N MET A 208 -12.24 4.31 7.76
CA MET A 208 -12.37 4.08 9.19
C MET A 208 -12.15 2.59 9.47
N HIS A 209 -11.48 2.23 10.55
CA HIS A 209 -11.36 0.84 11.00
C HIS A 209 -11.58 0.71 12.50
N ASN A 210 -12.00 -0.47 12.97
CA ASN A 210 -11.99 -0.79 14.40
C ASN A 210 -10.58 -1.18 14.88
N VAL A 211 -10.41 -1.29 16.21
CA VAL A 211 -9.12 -1.65 16.84
C VAL A 211 -8.58 -2.98 16.33
N GLN A 212 -9.46 -3.95 16.07
CA GLN A 212 -9.10 -5.28 15.59
C GLN A 212 -8.90 -5.34 14.07
N CYS A 213 -9.18 -4.26 13.34
CA CYS A 213 -9.13 -4.23 11.87
C CYS A 213 -9.92 -5.37 11.19
N THR A 214 -11.03 -5.78 11.80
CA THR A 214 -11.99 -6.75 11.24
C THR A 214 -13.11 -6.07 10.47
N LYS A 215 -13.26 -4.75 10.64
CA LYS A 215 -14.29 -3.94 9.98
C LYS A 215 -13.70 -2.64 9.51
N PHE A 216 -14.03 -2.28 8.28
CA PHE A 216 -13.66 -1.04 7.63
C PHE A 216 -14.89 -0.30 7.11
N VAL A 217 -14.85 1.03 7.11
CA VAL A 217 -15.84 1.88 6.44
C VAL A 217 -15.10 2.84 5.52
N ILE A 218 -15.24 2.61 4.22
CA ILE A 218 -14.66 3.46 3.18
C ILE A 218 -15.63 4.60 2.91
N THR A 219 -15.16 5.84 3.03
CA THR A 219 -15.89 7.03 2.62
C THR A 219 -15.34 7.51 1.28
N GLU A 220 -16.17 7.37 0.24
CA GLU A 220 -15.87 7.81 -1.12
C GLU A 220 -15.88 9.35 -1.22
N PRO A 221 -15.23 9.93 -2.25
CA PRO A 221 -15.47 11.32 -2.62
C PRO A 221 -16.97 11.58 -2.79
N GLY A 222 -17.49 12.64 -2.17
CA GLY A 222 -18.93 12.92 -2.14
C GLY A 222 -19.69 12.28 -0.96
N GLY A 223 -19.00 11.56 -0.08
CA GLY A 223 -19.53 11.17 1.24
C GLY A 223 -20.28 9.84 1.29
N LYS A 224 -20.38 9.11 0.17
CA LYS A 224 -20.95 7.76 0.15
C LYS A 224 -20.07 6.81 0.97
N LYS A 225 -20.69 5.94 1.78
CA LYS A 225 -20.00 5.00 2.66
C LYS A 225 -20.20 3.55 2.21
N ILE A 226 -19.13 2.78 2.23
CA ILE A 226 -19.10 1.34 1.95
C ILE A 226 -18.56 0.64 3.19
N THR A 227 -19.33 -0.29 3.76
CA THR A 227 -18.85 -1.14 4.87
C THR A 227 -18.23 -2.40 4.31
N VAL A 228 -17.03 -2.72 4.78
CA VAL A 228 -16.28 -3.92 4.43
C VAL A 228 -15.96 -4.66 5.72
N ASN A 229 -16.28 -5.94 5.80
CA ASN A 229 -15.84 -6.80 6.89
C ASN A 229 -14.76 -7.73 6.37
N THR A 230 -13.75 -8.06 7.16
CA THR A 230 -12.75 -9.07 6.79
C THR A 230 -13.45 -10.41 6.59
N ASN A 231 -13.01 -11.15 5.57
CA ASN A 231 -13.37 -12.55 5.42
C ASN A 231 -12.62 -13.33 6.48
N ASP A 232 -13.17 -13.42 7.69
CA ASP A 232 -12.74 -14.41 8.67
C ASP A 232 -13.11 -15.81 8.15
N GLN A 233 -12.46 -16.26 7.08
CA GLN A 233 -12.44 -17.64 6.64
C GLN A 233 -11.15 -18.31 7.13
N ASN A 234 -11.11 -18.43 8.46
CA ASN A 234 -10.53 -19.50 9.27
C ASN A 234 -9.00 -19.74 9.34
N PRO A 235 -8.55 -20.32 10.48
CA PRO A 235 -7.19 -20.30 10.96
C PRO A 235 -6.30 -21.32 10.24
N GLN A 236 -5.01 -21.03 10.19
CA GLN A 236 -3.97 -22.06 10.10
C GLN A 236 -2.99 -21.85 11.25
#